data_AF-A0A6P0Z6X3-F1
#
_entry.id   AF-A0A6P0Z6X3-F1
#
_cell.length_a   1.000
_cell.length_b   1.000
_cell.length_c   1.000
_cell.angle_alpha   90.00
_cell.angle_beta   90.00
_cell.angle_gamma   90.00
#
_symmetry.space_group_name_H-M   'P 1'
#
loop_
_entity.id
_entity.type
_entity.pdbx_description
1 polymer ?
#
loop_
_entity_poly.entity_id
_entity_poly.type
_entity_poly.pdbx_seq_one_letter_code
_entity_poly.pdbx_strand_id
1 'polypeptide(L)'
;MNNGKSLLNGHHKSQQSFSCPKAQNRVLPNILEAVSFDETGIKAKLLNLDKPCYLVRSKGQIGVTHEGYLSHADQRDGNLVEMLMASPPISIQQLGDRSFLSCYGVKYAYATGAMASGIASEELVIALGKEKILSSFGTGGLSTERIVSAIEHIQQALPQGPYAFNLLHNPHDQSAERRTVDLYLKYGVRVVEASAFLDLTPNIVYYRAAGLSLNSENQIEIHNKVIAKLSRREVATKFLQPAPTKILEELVSQGLITELQANLAQKV
;
A
#
# COMPACT_ATOMS: atom_id res chain seq x y z
N MET A 1 -7.03 27.49 38.86
CA MET A 1 -7.68 28.60 38.14
C MET A 1 -6.87 28.90 36.89
N ASN A 2 -7.51 28.81 35.71
CA ASN A 2 -7.28 29.55 34.44
C ASN A 2 -5.86 29.98 34.03
N ASN A 3 -5.45 30.03 32.76
CA ASN A 3 -5.94 29.61 31.44
C ASN A 3 -4.90 30.15 30.43
N GLY A 4 -4.72 29.51 29.29
CA GLY A 4 -4.04 30.09 28.11
C GLY A 4 -3.11 29.08 27.43
N LYS A 5 -3.61 28.24 26.50
CA LYS A 5 -3.67 28.47 25.04
C LYS A 5 -2.28 28.78 24.47
N SER A 6 -1.80 28.26 23.35
CA SER A 6 -2.25 27.38 22.26
C SER A 6 -1.11 27.50 21.25
N LEU A 7 -0.78 26.46 20.47
CA LEU A 7 -0.32 26.54 19.06
C LEU A 7 0.25 25.17 18.62
N LEU A 8 -0.64 24.22 18.33
CA LEU A 8 -0.37 23.15 17.37
C LEU A 8 -1.64 22.94 16.57
N ASN A 9 -1.69 23.56 15.40
CA ASN A 9 -2.75 23.40 14.41
C ASN A 9 -2.11 22.91 13.11
N GLY A 10 -2.74 21.92 12.49
CA GLY A 10 -2.55 21.59 11.07
C GLY A 10 -1.83 20.26 10.82
N HIS A 11 -2.57 19.16 10.67
CA HIS A 11 -2.91 18.61 9.34
C HIS A 11 -3.60 17.24 9.43
N HIS A 12 -4.65 17.13 8.61
CA HIS A 12 -5.30 15.93 8.07
C HIS A 12 -5.82 14.83 9.01
N LYS A 13 -6.98 15.10 9.63
CA LYS A 13 -8.00 14.06 9.82
C LYS A 13 -9.06 14.18 8.72
N SER A 14 -8.90 13.44 7.63
CA SER A 14 -10.04 13.06 6.78
C SER A 14 -10.50 11.66 7.19
N GLN A 15 -10.93 11.52 8.44
CA GLN A 15 -11.83 10.43 8.81
C GLN A 15 -13.22 10.87 8.33
N GLN A 16 -13.59 10.47 7.12
CA GLN A 16 -15.00 10.48 6.73
C GLN A 16 -15.70 9.46 7.62
N SER A 17 -16.34 9.94 8.67
CA SER A 17 -17.29 9.15 9.44
C SER A 17 -18.43 8.76 8.50
N PHE A 18 -18.59 7.46 8.22
CA PHE A 18 -19.78 6.95 7.55
C PHE A 18 -20.95 6.94 8.55
N SER A 19 -21.50 8.12 8.84
CA SER A 19 -22.81 8.21 9.48
C SER A 19 -23.87 8.10 8.39
N CYS A 20 -24.61 6.99 8.39
CA CYS A 20 -25.83 6.88 7.60
C CYS A 20 -26.81 7.96 8.12
N PRO A 21 -27.21 8.95 7.31
CA PRO A 21 -28.24 9.89 7.73
C PRO A 21 -29.51 9.08 8.01
N LYS A 22 -30.13 9.24 9.18
CA LYS A 22 -31.43 8.62 9.46
C LYS A 22 -32.38 8.97 8.31
N ALA A 23 -32.82 7.95 7.58
CA ALA A 23 -33.64 8.05 6.36
C ALA A 23 -35.10 8.41 6.68
N GLN A 24 -35.33 9.46 7.48
CA GLN A 24 -36.69 9.97 7.66
C GLN A 24 -37.04 10.85 6.45
N ASN A 25 -38.01 10.38 5.66
CA ASN A 25 -38.66 11.06 4.53
C ASN A 25 -37.82 11.31 3.27
N ARG A 26 -37.01 10.34 2.83
CA ARG A 26 -36.31 10.39 1.53
C ARG A 26 -36.95 9.43 0.53
N VAL A 27 -37.34 9.95 -0.63
CA VAL A 27 -38.00 9.21 -1.71
C VAL A 27 -37.14 9.29 -2.97
N LEU A 28 -37.18 8.23 -3.77
CA LEU A 28 -36.60 8.21 -5.12
C LEU A 28 -37.76 8.19 -6.14
N PRO A 29 -38.04 9.30 -6.84
CA PRO A 29 -39.13 9.34 -7.80
C PRO A 29 -38.78 8.57 -9.09
N ASN A 30 -39.76 7.90 -9.68
CA ASN A 30 -39.69 7.27 -11.01
C ASN A 30 -38.60 6.19 -11.20
N ILE A 31 -38.17 5.51 -10.13
CA ILE A 31 -37.14 4.45 -10.22
C ILE A 31 -37.69 3.02 -10.24
N LEU A 32 -39.01 2.82 -10.18
CA LEU A 32 -39.59 1.49 -9.91
C LEU A 32 -39.14 0.42 -10.93
N GLU A 33 -38.99 0.79 -12.20
CA GLU A 33 -38.51 -0.09 -13.26
C GLU A 33 -37.02 -0.47 -13.11
N ALA A 34 -36.24 0.37 -12.43
CA ALA A 34 -34.83 0.14 -12.14
C ALA A 34 -34.60 -0.66 -10.84
N VAL A 35 -35.65 -0.91 -10.04
CA VAL A 35 -35.56 -1.68 -8.80
C VAL A 35 -35.66 -3.17 -9.08
N SER A 36 -34.66 -3.93 -8.62
CA SER A 36 -34.75 -5.39 -8.56
C SER A 36 -35.30 -5.82 -7.22
N PHE A 37 -36.36 -6.63 -7.24
CA PHE A 37 -36.99 -7.23 -6.06
C PHE A 37 -36.68 -8.74 -5.93
N ASP A 38 -36.20 -9.37 -7.00
CA ASP A 38 -35.80 -10.77 -7.01
C ASP A 38 -34.35 -10.95 -6.54
N GLU A 39 -34.03 -12.13 -6.00
CA GLU A 39 -32.71 -12.44 -5.45
C GLU A 39 -31.57 -12.26 -6.47
N THR A 40 -31.79 -12.64 -7.73
CA THR A 40 -30.75 -12.59 -8.77
C THR A 40 -30.42 -11.14 -9.12
N GLY A 41 -31.44 -10.30 -9.33
CA GLY A 41 -31.28 -8.88 -9.61
C GLY A 41 -30.69 -8.11 -8.43
N ILE A 42 -31.13 -8.41 -7.20
CA ILE A 42 -30.55 -7.84 -5.98
C ILE A 42 -29.06 -8.18 -5.89
N LYS A 43 -28.70 -9.46 -6.03
CA LYS A 43 -27.31 -9.91 -5.97
C LYS A 43 -26.45 -9.25 -7.06
N ALA A 44 -26.94 -9.18 -8.29
CA ALA A 44 -26.22 -8.55 -9.40
C ALA A 44 -25.92 -7.07 -9.12
N LYS A 45 -26.86 -6.33 -8.53
CA LYS A 45 -26.65 -4.94 -8.15
C LYS A 45 -25.70 -4.81 -6.97
N LEU A 46 -25.85 -5.62 -5.92
CA LEU A 46 -24.95 -5.59 -4.76
C LEU A 46 -23.49 -5.91 -5.12
N LEU A 47 -23.25 -6.76 -6.13
CA LEU A 47 -21.90 -7.11 -6.59
C LEU A 47 -21.28 -6.03 -7.50
N ASN A 48 -22.04 -5.02 -7.94
CA ASN A 48 -21.53 -3.91 -8.75
C ASN A 48 -21.04 -2.77 -7.84
N LEU A 49 -19.80 -2.89 -7.37
CA LEU A 49 -19.19 -1.94 -6.44
C LEU A 49 -18.88 -0.57 -7.06
N ASP A 50 -18.90 -0.46 -8.39
CA ASP A 50 -18.62 0.80 -9.11
C ASP A 50 -19.84 1.75 -9.12
N LYS A 51 -21.01 1.27 -8.69
CA LYS A 51 -22.24 2.05 -8.65
C LYS A 51 -22.73 2.23 -7.20
N PRO A 52 -23.41 3.35 -6.90
CA PRO A 52 -24.10 3.47 -5.63
C PRO A 52 -25.18 2.39 -5.54
N CYS A 53 -25.48 1.91 -4.34
CA CYS A 53 -26.59 1.00 -4.09
C CYS A 53 -27.59 1.66 -3.16
N TYR A 54 -28.84 1.75 -3.60
CA TYR A 54 -29.96 2.21 -2.79
C TYR A 54 -30.86 1.03 -2.46
N LEU A 55 -31.03 0.75 -1.18
CA LEU A 55 -32.02 -0.19 -0.69
C LEU A 55 -33.32 0.57 -0.48
N VAL A 56 -34.39 0.04 -1.07
CA VAL A 56 -35.68 0.70 -1.09
C VAL A 56 -36.80 -0.24 -0.68
N ARG A 57 -37.91 0.34 -0.21
CA ARG A 57 -39.17 -0.36 0.04
C ARG A 57 -40.25 0.17 -0.91
N SER A 58 -40.93 -0.75 -1.59
CA SER A 58 -42.10 -0.45 -2.41
C SER A 58 -43.15 -1.53 -2.21
N LYS A 59 -44.40 -1.14 -1.91
CA LYS A 59 -45.53 -2.07 -1.68
C LYS A 59 -45.20 -3.23 -0.71
N GLY A 60 -44.40 -2.94 0.33
CA GLY A 60 -43.98 -3.92 1.34
C GLY A 60 -42.80 -4.82 0.94
N GLN A 61 -42.32 -4.75 -0.31
CA GLN A 61 -41.16 -5.50 -0.78
C GLN A 61 -39.88 -4.66 -0.70
N ILE A 62 -38.77 -5.31 -0.37
CA ILE A 62 -37.44 -4.71 -0.37
C ILE A 62 -36.79 -4.96 -1.73
N GLY A 63 -36.21 -3.93 -2.33
CA GLY A 63 -35.46 -4.03 -3.56
C GLY A 63 -34.20 -3.17 -3.57
N VAL A 64 -33.40 -3.34 -4.61
CA VAL A 64 -32.14 -2.60 -4.81
C VAL A 64 -32.14 -1.90 -6.16
N THR A 65 -31.62 -0.68 -6.20
CA THR A 65 -31.34 0.06 -7.44
C THR A 65 -30.01 0.79 -7.38
N HIS A 66 -29.46 1.12 -8.55
CA HIS A 66 -28.30 2.01 -8.70
C HIS A 66 -28.69 3.44 -9.09
N GLU A 67 -29.97 3.67 -9.29
CA GLU A 67 -30.51 4.89 -9.86
C GLU A 67 -31.35 5.63 -8.84
N GLY A 68 -31.47 6.94 -9.05
CA GLY A 68 -32.29 7.82 -8.24
C GLY A 68 -31.51 8.99 -7.68
N TYR A 69 -32.19 10.13 -7.56
CA TYR A 69 -31.72 11.30 -6.85
C TYR A 69 -32.60 11.51 -5.64
N LEU A 70 -31.99 11.91 -4.52
CA LEU A 70 -32.74 12.23 -3.31
C LEU A 70 -33.68 13.41 -3.58
N SER A 71 -34.98 13.18 -3.51
CA SER A 71 -35.97 14.25 -3.45
C SER A 71 -36.63 14.28 -2.06
N HIS A 72 -37.04 15.47 -1.64
CA HIS A 72 -38.00 15.59 -0.56
C HIS A 72 -39.36 15.07 -1.06
N ALA A 73 -40.08 14.36 -0.20
CA ALA A 73 -41.37 13.80 -0.55
C ALA A 73 -42.39 14.92 -0.78
N ASP A 74 -42.68 15.27 -2.03
CA ASP A 74 -43.92 15.96 -2.37
C ASP A 74 -45.05 14.92 -2.32
N GLN A 75 -46.02 15.14 -1.43
CA GLN A 75 -47.10 14.20 -1.06
C GLN A 75 -48.10 13.86 -2.19
N ARG A 76 -47.73 14.01 -3.49
CA ARG A 76 -48.70 14.00 -4.60
C ARG A 76 -48.64 12.82 -5.57
N ASP A 77 -47.66 11.92 -5.49
CA ASP A 77 -47.59 10.78 -6.42
C ASP A 77 -47.61 9.42 -5.72
N GLY A 78 -48.56 8.56 -6.13
CA GLY A 78 -48.81 7.22 -5.55
C GLY A 78 -47.74 6.15 -5.83
N ASN A 79 -46.59 6.53 -6.39
CA ASN A 79 -45.44 5.66 -6.67
C ASN A 79 -44.27 5.95 -5.72
N LEU A 80 -44.55 6.13 -4.43
CA LEU A 80 -43.52 6.42 -3.43
C LEU A 80 -42.66 5.17 -3.18
N VAL A 81 -41.40 5.23 -3.63
CA VAL A 81 -40.36 4.28 -3.27
C VAL A 81 -39.58 4.85 -2.08
N GLU A 82 -39.78 4.26 -0.90
CA GLU A 82 -39.12 4.66 0.34
C GLU A 82 -37.64 4.23 0.31
N MET A 83 -36.69 5.16 0.44
CA MET A 83 -35.28 4.79 0.61
C MET A 83 -35.02 4.34 2.05
N LEU A 84 -34.53 3.12 2.22
CA LEU A 84 -34.15 2.55 3.53
C LEU A 84 -32.68 2.81 3.86
N MET A 85 -31.80 2.63 2.86
CA MET A 85 -30.34 2.75 3.03
C MET A 85 -29.69 3.15 1.70
N ALA A 86 -28.53 3.80 1.78
CA ALA A 86 -27.67 4.08 0.65
C ALA A 86 -26.24 3.64 0.95
N SER A 87 -25.57 3.03 -0.02
CA SER A 87 -24.14 2.79 -0.05
C SER A 87 -23.54 3.52 -1.25
N PRO A 88 -22.47 4.32 -1.08
CA PRO A 88 -21.76 4.88 -2.23
C PRO A 88 -21.03 3.78 -3.02
N PRO A 89 -20.52 4.08 -4.22
CA PRO A 89 -19.53 3.24 -4.89
C PRO A 89 -18.32 2.99 -3.98
N ILE A 90 -17.82 1.76 -3.98
CA ILE A 90 -16.62 1.37 -3.23
C ILE A 90 -15.60 0.79 -4.21
N SER A 91 -14.65 1.61 -4.63
CA SER A 91 -13.56 1.16 -5.50
C SER A 91 -12.56 0.32 -4.70
N ILE A 92 -11.98 -0.71 -5.30
CA ILE A 92 -10.97 -1.56 -4.63
C ILE A 92 -9.72 -0.78 -4.16
N GLN A 93 -9.41 0.36 -4.81
CA GLN A 93 -8.34 1.28 -4.41
C GLN A 93 -8.62 2.04 -3.09
N GLN A 94 -9.83 1.93 -2.55
CA GLN A 94 -10.16 2.44 -1.20
C GLN A 94 -9.83 1.43 -0.10
N LEU A 95 -9.52 0.17 -0.44
CA LEU A 95 -9.10 -0.82 0.53
C LEU A 95 -7.61 -0.63 0.84
N GLY A 96 -7.28 -0.41 2.11
CA GLY A 96 -5.91 -0.19 2.58
C GLY A 96 -5.45 1.27 2.51
N ASP A 97 -4.14 1.47 2.57
CA ASP A 97 -3.54 2.81 2.56
C ASP A 97 -3.24 3.27 1.13
N ARG A 98 -3.80 4.42 0.72
CA ARG A 98 -3.58 4.99 -0.61
C ARG A 98 -2.13 5.41 -0.85
N SER A 99 -1.40 5.78 0.21
CA SER A 99 0.02 6.13 0.09
C SER A 99 0.87 4.93 -0.33
N PHE A 100 0.46 3.70 -0.02
CA PHE A 100 1.10 2.48 -0.52
C PHE A 100 1.02 2.39 -2.05
N LEU A 101 -0.14 2.73 -2.62
CA LEU A 101 -0.37 2.71 -4.07
C LEU A 101 0.60 3.65 -4.79
N SER A 102 0.67 4.92 -4.34
CA SER A 102 1.57 5.92 -4.92
C SER A 102 3.04 5.62 -4.63
N CYS A 103 3.36 5.10 -3.44
CA CYS A 103 4.74 4.76 -3.07
C CYS A 103 5.31 3.66 -3.95
N TYR A 104 4.54 2.60 -4.22
CA TYR A 104 5.04 1.43 -4.96
C TYR A 104 4.59 1.39 -6.43
N GLY A 105 3.76 2.33 -6.89
CA GLY A 105 3.26 2.36 -8.26
C GLY A 105 2.33 1.19 -8.59
N VAL A 106 1.47 0.81 -7.63
CA VAL A 106 0.58 -0.36 -7.70
C VAL A 106 -0.90 0.03 -7.75
N LYS A 107 -1.75 -0.86 -8.27
CA LYS A 107 -3.21 -0.70 -8.32
C LYS A 107 -3.93 -1.11 -7.03
N TYR A 108 -3.30 -1.93 -6.20
CA TYR A 108 -3.92 -2.53 -5.01
C TYR A 108 -3.00 -2.40 -3.80
N ALA A 109 -3.57 -2.20 -2.62
CA ALA A 109 -2.83 -2.25 -1.35
C ALA A 109 -2.58 -3.71 -0.96
N TYR A 110 -1.84 -4.40 -1.83
CA TYR A 110 -1.62 -5.83 -1.80
C TYR A 110 -0.21 -6.13 -2.31
N ALA A 111 0.43 -7.13 -1.70
CA ALA A 111 1.69 -7.67 -2.15
C ALA A 111 1.76 -9.17 -1.88
N THR A 112 2.44 -9.91 -2.75
CA THR A 112 2.86 -11.28 -2.45
C THR A 112 4.22 -11.27 -1.75
N GLY A 113 4.31 -11.98 -0.64
CA GLY A 113 5.56 -12.13 0.11
C GLY A 113 6.51 -13.09 -0.59
N ALA A 114 7.80 -12.90 -0.35
CA ALA A 114 8.82 -13.81 -0.85
C ALA A 114 8.65 -15.24 -0.31
N MET A 115 8.92 -16.21 -1.17
CA MET A 115 8.97 -17.63 -0.87
C MET A 115 10.34 -18.13 -1.35
N ALA A 116 11.12 -18.69 -0.42
CA ALA A 116 12.54 -19.02 -0.62
C ALA A 116 12.82 -19.94 -1.81
N SER A 117 14.09 -20.06 -2.19
CA SER A 117 14.59 -20.93 -3.26
C SER A 117 13.92 -20.67 -4.61
N GLY A 118 13.52 -19.43 -4.88
CA GLY A 118 12.86 -19.04 -6.12
C GLY A 118 11.41 -19.55 -6.26
N ILE A 119 10.77 -20.04 -5.18
CA ILE A 119 9.34 -20.42 -5.23
C ILE A 119 8.48 -19.19 -5.58
N ALA A 120 8.81 -18.03 -5.01
CA ALA A 120 8.34 -16.75 -5.54
C ALA A 120 9.23 -16.41 -6.74
N SER A 121 8.91 -17.02 -7.89
CA SER A 121 9.73 -17.06 -9.08
C SER A 121 9.68 -15.75 -9.88
N GLU A 122 10.55 -15.62 -10.88
CA GLU A 122 10.49 -14.51 -11.82
C GLU A 122 9.16 -14.48 -12.57
N GLU A 123 8.60 -15.62 -12.97
CA GLU A 123 7.32 -15.68 -13.68
C GLU A 123 6.18 -15.13 -12.81
N LEU A 124 6.15 -15.47 -11.53
CA LEU A 124 5.16 -14.94 -10.58
C LEU A 124 5.31 -13.42 -10.44
N VAL A 125 6.54 -12.95 -10.21
CA VAL A 125 6.84 -11.52 -10.04
C VAL A 125 6.48 -10.73 -11.30
N ILE A 126 6.82 -11.25 -12.48
CA ILE A 126 6.53 -10.62 -13.77
C ILE A 126 5.03 -10.59 -14.05
N ALA A 127 4.32 -11.70 -13.82
CA ALA A 127 2.87 -11.76 -14.03
C ALA A 127 2.14 -10.72 -13.18
N LEU A 128 2.46 -10.65 -11.88
CA LEU A 128 1.85 -9.70 -10.96
C LEU A 128 2.28 -8.25 -11.23
N GLY A 129 3.56 -8.02 -11.55
CA GLY A 129 4.07 -6.69 -11.87
C GLY A 129 3.43 -6.09 -13.12
N LYS A 130 3.15 -6.91 -14.16
CA LYS A 130 2.40 -6.47 -15.36
C LYS A 130 0.99 -5.99 -15.00
N GLU A 131 0.36 -6.61 -14.01
CA GLU A 131 -0.94 -6.18 -13.47
C GLU A 131 -0.85 -5.06 -12.43
N LYS A 132 0.35 -4.53 -12.17
CA LYS A 132 0.63 -3.52 -11.14
C LYS A 132 0.27 -3.99 -9.73
N ILE A 133 0.60 -5.24 -9.43
CA ILE A 133 0.57 -5.83 -8.09
C ILE A 133 2.03 -6.04 -7.64
N LEU A 134 2.38 -5.63 -6.42
CA LEU A 134 3.73 -5.82 -5.91
C LEU A 134 3.99 -7.30 -5.61
N SER A 135 5.15 -7.81 -6.02
CA SER A 135 5.59 -9.17 -5.72
C SER A 135 7.07 -9.18 -5.40
N SER A 136 7.44 -9.93 -4.36
CA SER A 136 8.81 -10.03 -3.87
C SER A 136 9.47 -11.32 -4.32
N PHE A 137 10.55 -11.23 -5.09
CA PHE A 137 11.31 -12.39 -5.57
C PHE A 137 12.01 -13.11 -4.40
N GLY A 138 11.92 -14.44 -4.41
CA GLY A 138 12.40 -15.32 -3.34
C GLY A 138 13.88 -15.67 -3.40
N THR A 139 14.75 -14.79 -2.93
CA THR A 139 16.22 -14.98 -2.99
C THR A 139 16.81 -15.95 -1.98
N GLY A 140 16.11 -16.25 -0.87
CA GLY A 140 16.65 -17.08 0.20
C GLY A 140 17.16 -18.44 -0.30
N GLY A 141 18.42 -18.76 -0.07
CA GLY A 141 19.05 -20.03 -0.49
C GLY A 141 19.55 -20.07 -1.94
N LEU A 142 19.39 -18.99 -2.72
CA LEU A 142 19.92 -18.92 -4.08
C LEU A 142 21.38 -18.40 -4.11
N SER A 143 22.12 -18.79 -5.14
CA SER A 143 23.47 -18.27 -5.37
C SER A 143 23.44 -16.83 -5.91
N THR A 144 24.56 -16.13 -5.80
CA THR A 144 24.74 -14.77 -6.33
C THR A 144 24.45 -14.71 -7.83
N GLU A 145 24.91 -15.69 -8.60
CA GLU A 145 24.70 -15.77 -10.05
C GLU A 145 23.22 -15.94 -10.39
N ARG A 146 22.51 -16.76 -9.61
CA ARG A 146 21.07 -16.99 -9.79
C ARG A 146 20.26 -15.72 -9.47
N ILE A 147 20.66 -14.98 -8.44
CA ILE A 147 20.03 -13.69 -8.08
C ILE A 147 20.26 -12.67 -9.20
N VAL A 148 21.48 -12.55 -9.74
CA VAL A 148 21.78 -11.65 -10.87
C VAL A 148 20.89 -11.97 -12.07
N SER A 149 20.81 -13.24 -12.46
CA SER A 149 19.96 -13.67 -13.57
C SER A 149 18.48 -13.32 -13.35
N ALA A 150 17.98 -13.47 -12.11
CA ALA A 150 16.62 -13.07 -11.76
C ALA A 150 16.40 -11.55 -11.88
N ILE A 151 17.36 -10.74 -11.40
CA ILE A 151 17.29 -9.28 -11.48
C ILE A 151 17.19 -8.84 -12.94
N GLU A 152 18.10 -9.31 -13.79
CA GLU A 152 18.14 -8.95 -15.20
C GLU A 152 16.84 -9.36 -15.92
N HIS A 153 16.35 -10.57 -15.68
CA HIS A 153 15.12 -11.07 -16.29
C HIS A 153 13.88 -10.27 -15.86
N ILE A 154 13.72 -10.02 -14.55
CA ILE A 154 12.60 -9.24 -14.01
C ILE A 154 12.65 -7.80 -14.51
N GLN A 155 13.83 -7.16 -14.51
CA GLN A 155 13.99 -5.78 -14.98
C GLN A 155 13.74 -5.63 -16.48
N GLN A 156 14.14 -6.61 -17.28
CA GLN A 156 13.84 -6.62 -18.71
C GLN A 156 12.32 -6.65 -18.95
N ALA A 157 11.59 -7.46 -18.18
CA ALA A 157 10.13 -7.56 -18.31
C ALA A 157 9.37 -6.41 -17.64
N LEU A 158 9.95 -5.78 -16.62
CA LEU A 158 9.36 -4.73 -15.78
C LEU A 158 10.33 -3.54 -15.59
N PRO A 159 10.70 -2.80 -16.65
CA PRO A 159 11.72 -1.76 -16.58
C PRO A 159 11.36 -0.61 -15.62
N GLN A 160 10.07 -0.39 -15.37
CA GLN A 160 9.55 0.61 -14.43
C GLN A 160 8.85 -0.04 -13.23
N GLY A 161 9.07 -1.34 -13.00
CA GLY A 161 8.38 -2.12 -11.97
C GLY A 161 6.86 -2.21 -12.16
N PRO A 162 6.12 -2.52 -11.08
CA PRO A 162 6.59 -2.78 -9.71
C PRO A 162 7.16 -4.20 -9.55
N TYR A 163 8.22 -4.32 -8.75
CA TYR A 163 8.72 -5.58 -8.22
C TYR A 163 9.52 -5.28 -6.93
N ALA A 164 9.71 -6.31 -6.11
CA ALA A 164 10.61 -6.27 -4.97
C ALA A 164 11.52 -7.49 -4.96
N PHE A 165 12.59 -7.43 -4.18
CA PHE A 165 13.45 -8.58 -3.90
C PHE A 165 13.54 -8.83 -2.41
N ASN A 166 13.57 -10.10 -2.01
CA ASN A 166 13.79 -10.43 -0.62
C ASN A 166 15.23 -10.14 -0.20
N LEU A 167 15.42 -9.51 0.95
CA LEU A 167 16.68 -9.52 1.68
C LEU A 167 16.46 -10.35 2.94
N LEU A 168 16.96 -11.58 2.91
CA LEU A 168 16.84 -12.50 4.03
C LEU A 168 18.03 -12.29 4.98
N HIS A 169 17.74 -11.94 6.23
CA HIS A 169 18.77 -11.87 7.25
C HIS A 169 19.34 -13.26 7.54
N ASN A 170 20.66 -13.39 7.54
CA ASN A 170 21.37 -14.60 7.96
C ASN A 170 22.36 -14.26 9.09
N PRO A 171 22.03 -14.57 10.35
CA PRO A 171 22.89 -14.23 11.49
C PRO A 171 24.24 -14.99 11.48
N HIS A 172 24.34 -16.09 10.72
CA HIS A 172 25.55 -16.89 10.62
C HIS A 172 26.46 -16.45 9.47
N ASP A 173 25.97 -15.66 8.51
CA ASP A 173 26.75 -15.17 7.38
C ASP A 173 26.31 -13.75 6.98
N GLN A 174 26.87 -12.75 7.66
CA GLN A 174 26.67 -11.35 7.32
C GLN A 174 27.27 -10.96 5.95
N SER A 175 28.26 -11.73 5.46
CA SER A 175 28.88 -11.47 4.17
C SER A 175 27.93 -11.78 3.01
N ALA A 176 27.05 -12.78 3.15
CA ALA A 176 26.01 -13.08 2.17
C ALA A 176 24.99 -11.93 2.06
N GLU A 177 24.58 -11.37 3.19
CA GLU A 177 23.68 -10.22 3.22
C GLU A 177 24.33 -9.00 2.55
N ARG A 178 25.61 -8.75 2.83
CA ARG A 178 26.38 -7.68 2.19
C ARG A 178 26.48 -7.86 0.67
N ARG A 179 26.87 -9.05 0.19
CA ARG A 179 26.92 -9.37 -1.25
C ARG A 179 25.58 -9.11 -1.94
N THR A 180 24.48 -9.48 -1.28
CA THR A 180 23.13 -9.27 -1.81
C THR A 180 22.77 -7.79 -1.89
N VAL A 181 23.10 -6.99 -0.88
CA VAL A 181 22.90 -5.54 -0.91
C VAL A 181 23.74 -4.88 -2.01
N ASP A 182 25.00 -5.28 -2.15
CA ASP A 182 25.89 -4.75 -3.20
C ASP A 182 25.31 -5.05 -4.60
N LEU A 183 24.75 -6.25 -4.82
CA LEU A 183 24.02 -6.57 -6.05
C LEU A 183 22.81 -5.65 -6.25
N TYR A 184 21.97 -5.48 -5.24
CA TYR A 184 20.77 -4.64 -5.36
C TYR A 184 21.10 -3.20 -5.70
N LEU A 185 22.14 -2.64 -5.08
CA LEU A 185 22.63 -1.30 -5.39
C LEU A 185 23.22 -1.22 -6.81
N LYS A 186 24.05 -2.21 -7.20
CA LYS A 186 24.67 -2.28 -8.53
C LYS A 186 23.63 -2.32 -9.66
N TYR A 187 22.60 -3.14 -9.51
CA TYR A 187 21.56 -3.32 -10.54
C TYR A 187 20.36 -2.38 -10.36
N GLY A 188 20.38 -1.47 -9.37
CA GLY A 188 19.30 -0.51 -9.17
C GLY A 188 17.98 -1.14 -8.74
N VAL A 189 18.00 -2.24 -7.98
CA VAL A 189 16.82 -2.78 -7.31
C VAL A 189 16.35 -1.78 -6.25
N ARG A 190 15.14 -1.24 -6.43
CA ARG A 190 14.63 -0.12 -5.62
C ARG A 190 13.69 -0.50 -4.49
N VAL A 191 13.22 -1.74 -4.42
CA VAL A 191 12.31 -2.19 -3.37
C VAL A 191 12.81 -3.53 -2.81
N VAL A 192 13.02 -3.57 -1.50
CA VAL A 192 13.42 -4.78 -0.78
C VAL A 192 12.37 -5.15 0.25
N GLU A 193 12.03 -6.44 0.32
CA GLU A 193 11.36 -7.04 1.47
C GLU A 193 12.43 -7.58 2.44
N ALA A 194 12.66 -6.85 3.54
CA ALA A 194 13.58 -7.24 4.59
C ALA A 194 12.89 -8.25 5.53
N SER A 195 13.38 -9.49 5.59
CA SER A 195 12.74 -10.56 6.37
C SER A 195 13.72 -11.27 7.30
N ALA A 196 13.18 -11.82 8.40
CA ALA A 196 13.93 -12.56 9.43
C ALA A 196 14.98 -11.72 10.20
N PHE A 197 14.97 -10.40 10.07
CA PHE A 197 15.83 -9.51 10.86
C PHE A 197 15.48 -9.60 12.35
N LEU A 198 16.51 -9.80 13.18
CA LEU A 198 16.42 -9.75 14.64
C LEU A 198 16.81 -8.37 15.20
N ASP A 199 17.55 -7.61 14.41
CA ASP A 199 17.99 -6.24 14.67
C ASP A 199 18.25 -5.55 13.32
N LEU A 200 18.49 -4.24 13.32
CA LEU A 200 19.09 -3.58 12.16
C LEU A 200 20.53 -4.07 11.98
N THR A 201 20.92 -4.27 10.73
CA THR A 201 22.30 -4.57 10.36
C THR A 201 22.89 -3.38 9.60
N PRO A 202 24.23 -3.26 9.54
CA PRO A 202 24.87 -2.28 8.67
C PRO A 202 24.44 -2.40 7.20
N ASN A 203 24.13 -3.59 6.70
CA ASN A 203 23.79 -3.78 5.28
C ASN A 203 22.40 -3.25 4.93
N ILE A 204 21.37 -3.46 5.77
CA ILE A 204 20.03 -2.90 5.50
C ILE A 204 20.04 -1.37 5.64
N VAL A 205 20.82 -0.85 6.60
CA VAL A 205 21.04 0.60 6.76
C VAL A 205 21.76 1.17 5.54
N TYR A 206 22.81 0.49 5.05
CA TYR A 206 23.52 0.85 3.85
C TYR A 206 22.60 0.90 2.63
N TYR A 207 21.84 -0.15 2.36
CA TYR A 207 20.88 -0.19 1.26
C TYR A 207 19.89 0.99 1.32
N ARG A 208 19.36 1.28 2.52
CA ARG A 208 18.42 2.38 2.73
C ARG A 208 19.06 3.74 2.49
N ALA A 209 20.21 4.02 3.12
CA ALA A 209 20.89 5.31 3.07
C ALA A 209 21.46 5.63 1.69
N ALA A 210 22.01 4.62 0.98
CA ALA A 210 22.55 4.78 -0.37
C ALA A 210 21.49 5.22 -1.40
N GLY A 211 20.20 5.04 -1.09
CA GLY A 211 19.09 5.48 -1.93
C GLY A 211 18.54 6.87 -1.60
N LEU A 212 19.18 7.62 -0.69
CA LEU A 212 18.73 8.95 -0.28
C LEU A 212 19.41 10.05 -1.11
N SER A 213 18.63 11.05 -1.48
CA SER A 213 19.09 12.24 -2.18
C SER A 213 18.20 13.45 -1.85
N LEU A 214 18.53 14.62 -2.39
CA LEU A 214 17.67 15.80 -2.36
C LEU A 214 17.23 16.14 -3.79
N ASN A 215 15.96 16.51 -3.96
CA ASN A 215 15.49 17.07 -5.23
C ASN A 215 15.85 18.56 -5.37
N SER A 216 15.45 19.17 -6.50
CA SER A 216 15.67 20.60 -6.78
C SER A 216 15.01 21.56 -5.79
N GLU A 217 14.06 21.08 -4.98
CA GLU A 217 13.37 21.83 -3.94
C GLU A 217 13.93 21.55 -2.52
N ASN A 218 15.09 20.88 -2.43
CA ASN A 218 15.70 20.45 -1.17
C ASN A 218 14.82 19.52 -0.30
N GLN A 219 13.91 18.77 -0.92
CA GLN A 219 13.13 17.73 -0.24
C GLN A 219 13.84 16.37 -0.36
N ILE A 220 13.71 15.54 0.67
CA ILE A 220 14.34 14.21 0.71
C ILE A 220 13.64 13.28 -0.27
N GLU A 221 14.39 12.75 -1.24
CA GLU A 221 13.93 11.67 -2.10
C GLU A 221 14.44 10.33 -1.59
N ILE A 222 13.52 9.35 -1.56
CA ILE A 222 13.77 8.01 -1.06
C ILE A 222 13.64 7.03 -2.23
N HIS A 223 14.75 6.77 -2.90
CA HIS A 223 14.77 5.87 -4.07
C HIS A 223 14.76 4.39 -3.65
N ASN A 224 15.49 4.03 -2.59
CA ASN A 224 15.53 2.66 -2.09
C ASN A 224 14.51 2.47 -0.96
N LYS A 225 13.46 1.71 -1.24
CA LYS A 225 12.33 1.43 -0.34
C LYS A 225 12.52 0.08 0.34
N VAL A 226 12.10 0.01 1.61
CA VAL A 226 12.20 -1.19 2.44
C VAL A 226 10.82 -1.52 3.00
N ILE A 227 10.40 -2.76 2.81
CA ILE A 227 9.24 -3.36 3.47
C ILE A 227 9.79 -4.33 4.51
N ALA A 228 9.68 -4.00 5.79
CA ALA A 228 10.15 -4.87 6.86
C ALA A 228 9.05 -5.87 7.28
N LYS A 229 9.28 -7.17 7.05
CA LYS A 229 8.38 -8.25 7.47
C LYS A 229 8.77 -8.74 8.87
N LEU A 230 7.99 -8.33 9.87
CA LEU A 230 8.34 -8.45 11.29
C LEU A 230 7.20 -9.07 12.10
N SER A 231 7.55 -9.72 13.20
CA SER A 231 6.60 -10.30 14.17
C SER A 231 6.87 -9.89 15.62
N ARG A 232 7.90 -9.06 15.83
CA ARG A 232 8.39 -8.64 17.16
C ARG A 232 8.39 -7.12 17.27
N ARG A 233 7.79 -6.58 18.33
CA ARG A 233 7.61 -5.13 18.52
C ARG A 233 8.93 -4.40 18.62
N GLU A 234 9.89 -4.96 19.36
CA GLU A 234 11.22 -4.40 19.57
C GLU A 234 12.02 -4.26 18.28
N VAL A 235 11.79 -5.12 17.29
CA VAL A 235 12.41 -5.01 15.96
C VAL A 235 11.65 -3.98 15.12
N ALA A 236 10.32 -3.99 15.18
CA ALA A 236 9.48 -3.01 14.48
C ALA A 236 9.81 -1.58 14.90
N THR A 237 10.01 -1.32 16.21
CA THR A 237 10.44 -0.01 16.70
C THR A 237 11.71 0.47 16.00
N LYS A 238 12.69 -0.41 15.73
CA LYS A 238 13.94 -0.01 15.08
C LYS A 238 13.75 0.34 13.61
N PHE A 239 12.94 -0.42 12.86
CA PHE A 239 12.61 -0.10 11.46
C PHE A 239 11.70 1.13 11.30
N LEU A 240 11.00 1.54 12.36
CA LEU A 240 10.16 2.74 12.41
C LEU A 240 10.90 3.99 12.90
N GLN A 241 12.19 3.87 13.23
CA GLN A 241 13.05 4.98 13.65
C GLN A 241 14.13 5.22 12.60
N PRO A 242 14.69 6.44 12.54
CA PRO A 242 15.84 6.71 11.71
C PRO A 242 17.02 5.80 12.02
N ALA A 243 17.90 5.64 11.02
CA ALA A 243 19.06 4.77 11.15
C ALA A 243 20.00 5.24 12.29
N PRO A 244 20.55 4.32 13.11
CA PRO A 244 21.44 4.70 14.21
C PRO A 244 22.70 5.42 13.73
N THR A 245 23.01 6.57 14.34
CA THR A 245 24.16 7.42 13.97
C THR A 245 25.48 6.65 13.93
N LYS A 246 25.72 5.76 14.90
CA LYS A 246 26.95 4.93 14.94
C LYS A 246 27.13 4.05 13.70
N ILE A 247 26.04 3.45 13.19
CA ILE A 247 26.09 2.64 11.97
C ILE A 247 26.36 3.54 10.75
N LEU A 248 25.72 4.71 10.71
CA LEU A 248 25.91 5.67 9.61
C LEU A 248 27.35 6.20 9.54
N GLU A 249 27.93 6.57 10.68
CA GLU A 249 29.34 7.02 10.78
C GLU A 249 30.31 5.94 10.29
N GLU A 250 30.06 4.68 10.67
CA GLU A 250 30.86 3.54 10.20
C GLU A 250 30.75 3.39 8.67
N LEU A 251 29.55 3.48 8.11
CA LEU A 251 29.34 3.38 6.65
C LEU A 251 29.99 4.54 5.88
N VAL A 252 29.99 5.75 6.44
CA VAL A 252 30.71 6.91 5.88
C VAL A 252 32.22 6.67 5.92
N SER A 253 32.75 6.17 7.05
CA SER A 253 34.19 5.90 7.20
C SER A 253 34.71 4.85 6.21
N GLN A 254 33.84 3.91 5.82
CA GLN A 254 34.12 2.89 4.81
C GLN A 254 33.92 3.39 3.36
N GLY A 255 33.45 4.63 3.17
CA GLY A 255 33.18 5.20 1.85
C GLY A 255 31.97 4.59 1.14
N LEU A 256 31.06 3.91 1.87
CA LEU A 256 29.89 3.25 1.28
C LEU A 256 28.73 4.22 1.06
N ILE A 257 28.62 5.24 1.91
CA ILE A 257 27.65 6.33 1.76
C ILE A 257 28.35 7.67 1.96
N THR A 258 27.75 8.73 1.43
CA THR A 258 28.21 10.11 1.63
C THR A 258 27.75 10.65 2.98
N GLU A 259 28.40 11.70 3.47
CA GLU A 259 27.93 12.45 4.65
C GLU A 259 26.52 13.00 4.46
N LEU A 260 26.19 13.46 3.24
CA LEU A 260 24.83 13.90 2.92
C LEU A 260 23.83 12.76 3.13
N GLN A 261 24.07 11.58 2.57
CA GLN A 261 23.19 10.41 2.76
C GLN A 261 23.04 10.03 4.23
N ALA A 262 24.12 10.07 5.02
CA ALA A 262 24.06 9.83 6.45
C ALA A 262 23.20 10.87 7.19
N ASN A 263 23.33 12.15 6.84
CA ASN A 263 22.53 13.23 7.40
C ASN A 263 21.03 13.12 7.03
N LEU A 264 20.73 12.69 5.80
CA LEU A 264 19.36 12.43 5.36
C LEU A 264 18.76 11.21 6.06
N ALA A 265 19.55 10.16 6.27
CA ALA A 265 19.12 8.92 6.91
C ALA A 265 18.70 9.09 8.38
N GLN A 266 19.13 10.19 9.04
CA GLN A 266 18.70 10.55 10.38
C GLN A 266 17.33 11.25 10.43
N LYS A 267 16.73 11.56 9.28
CA LYS A 267 15.45 12.28 9.16
C LYS A 267 14.29 11.44 8.65
N VAL A 268 14.53 10.18 8.28
CA VAL A 268 13.56 9.29 7.59
C VAL A 268 13.53 7.89 8.17
#